data_AF-M6K1L0-F1
#
_entry.id   AF-M6K1L0-F1
#
_cell.length_a   1.000
_cell.length_b   1.000
_cell.length_c   1.000
_cell.angle_alpha   90.00
_cell.angle_beta   90.00
_cell.angle_gamma   90.00
#
_symmetry.space_group_name_H-M   'P 1'
#
loop_
_entity.id
_entity.type
_entity.pdbx_description
1 polymer ?
#
loop_
_entity_poly.entity_id
_entity_poly.type
_entity_poly.pdbx_seq_one_letter_code
_entity_poly.pdbx_strand_id
1 'polypeptide(L)'
;MLFATILFYPSLSLYMMFIPIPIPGAVYAVLYLIYTYFSSKSGAADGINHDAHLWGALCGIAFALLLEPMILSRVFRNILGN
;
A
#
# COMPACT_ATOMS: atom_id res chain seq x y z
N MET A 1 -0.31 9.01 -1.92
CA MET A 1 1.16 9.20 -1.95
C MET A 1 1.91 7.96 -1.49
N LEU A 2 1.68 7.43 -0.28
CA LEU A 2 2.38 6.24 0.24
C LEU A 2 2.36 5.03 -0.72
N PHE A 3 1.19 4.68 -1.25
CA PHE A 3 1.05 3.54 -2.18
C PHE A 3 1.80 3.73 -3.51
N ALA A 4 1.85 4.96 -4.02
CA ALA A 4 2.66 5.27 -5.20
C ALA A 4 4.15 5.07 -4.90
N THR A 5 4.63 5.56 -3.75
CA THR A 5 6.01 5.38 -3.30
C THR A 5 6.39 3.90 -3.17
N ILE A 6 5.50 3.08 -2.60
CA ILE A 6 5.73 1.64 -2.47
C ILE A 6 5.85 0.96 -3.84
N LEU A 7 5.08 1.41 -4.85
CA LEU A 7 5.19 0.87 -6.21
C LEU A 7 6.52 1.24 -6.89
N PHE A 8 7.04 2.45 -6.67
CA PHE A 8 8.35 2.84 -7.23
C PHE A 8 9.53 2.24 -6.46
N TYR A 9 9.37 1.99 -5.16
CA TYR A 9 10.39 1.47 -4.26
C TYR A 9 9.85 0.28 -3.45
N PRO A 10 9.61 -0.89 -4.06
CA PRO A 10 8.96 -2.03 -3.38
C PRO A 10 9.80 -2.64 -2.26
N SER A 11 11.12 -2.46 -2.28
CA SER A 11 12.07 -2.90 -1.26
C SER A 11 12.21 -1.95 -0.07
N LEU A 12 11.54 -0.78 -0.10
CA LEU A 12 11.40 0.12 1.03
C LEU A 12 10.87 -0.66 2.24
N SER A 13 11.50 -0.52 3.41
CA SER A 13 10.95 -1.00 4.67
C SER A 13 10.24 0.12 5.40
N LEU A 14 9.05 -0.16 5.93
CA LEU A 14 8.26 0.76 6.74
C LEU A 14 8.37 0.38 8.22
N TYR A 15 8.55 1.39 9.05
CA TYR A 15 8.52 1.26 10.51
C TYR A 15 7.20 1.82 11.03
N MET A 16 6.53 1.04 11.88
CA MET A 16 5.34 1.47 12.59
C MET A 16 5.74 1.91 14.00
N MET A 17 5.15 2.99 14.49
CA MET A 17 5.55 3.65 15.74
C MET A 17 5.60 2.72 16.97
N PHE A 18 4.80 1.65 16.98
CA PHE A 18 4.72 0.67 18.08
C PHE A 18 5.21 -0.73 17.71
N ILE A 19 5.66 -0.95 16.47
CA ILE A 19 6.16 -2.25 16.02
C ILE A 19 7.62 -2.04 15.55
N PRO A 20 8.62 -2.46 16.35
CA PRO A 20 10.04 -2.25 16.04
C PRO A 20 10.57 -3.27 15.02
N ILE A 21 9.74 -3.68 14.06
CA ILE A 21 10.08 -4.65 13.02
C ILE A 21 9.89 -3.96 11.66
N PRO A 22 10.93 -3.88 10.82
CA PRO A 22 10.78 -3.34 9.47
C PRO A 22 9.85 -4.23 8.64
N ILE A 23 8.77 -3.64 8.11
CA ILE A 23 7.83 -4.35 7.24
C ILE A 23 8.15 -3.96 5.79
N PRO A 24 8.44 -4.93 4.90
CA PRO A 24 8.63 -4.64 3.48
C PRO A 24 7.41 -3.91 2.90
N GLY A 25 7.64 -2.86 2.12
CA GLY A 25 6.61 -1.95 1.63
C GLY A 25 5.54 -2.68 0.82
N ALA A 26 5.95 -3.62 -0.03
CA ALA A 26 5.01 -4.46 -0.79
C ALA A 26 4.08 -5.27 0.13
N VAL A 27 4.62 -5.85 1.21
CA VAL A 27 3.84 -6.61 2.20
C VAL A 27 2.89 -5.68 2.94
N TYR A 28 3.40 -4.52 3.38
CA TYR A 28 2.59 -3.51 4.05
C TYR A 28 1.43 -3.03 3.19
N ALA A 29 1.65 -2.72 1.92
CA ALA A 29 0.61 -2.25 1.01
C ALA A 29 -0.53 -3.27 0.87
N VAL A 30 -0.21 -4.56 0.71
CA VAL A 30 -1.22 -5.62 0.61
C VAL A 30 -2.01 -5.76 1.91
N LEU A 31 -1.31 -5.87 3.05
CA LEU A 31 -1.95 -6.02 4.36
C LEU A 31 -2.84 -4.82 4.69
N TYR A 32 -2.36 -3.61 4.40
CA TYR A 32 -3.10 -2.37 4.63
C TYR A 32 -4.37 -2.31 3.79
N LEU A 33 -4.30 -2.59 2.48
CA LEU A 33 -5.49 -2.58 1.61
C LEU A 33 -6.54 -3.58 2.07
N ILE A 34 -6.12 -4.79 2.45
CA ILE A 34 -7.02 -5.83 2.97
C ILE A 34 -7.70 -5.34 4.24
N TYR A 35 -6.91 -4.86 5.22
CA TYR A 35 -7.43 -4.35 6.48
C TYR A 35 -8.41 -3.19 6.26
N THR A 36 -8.03 -2.19 5.47
CA THR A 36 -8.86 -1.00 5.23
C THR A 36 -10.15 -1.36 4.51
N TYR A 37 -10.14 -2.29 3.56
CA TYR A 37 -11.35 -2.78 2.90
C TYR A 37 -12.32 -3.45 3.87
N PHE A 38 -11.83 -4.34 4.74
CA PHE A 38 -12.68 -5.01 5.72
C PHE A 38 -13.21 -4.05 6.79
N SER A 39 -12.36 -3.14 7.26
CA SER A 39 -12.74 -2.16 8.29
C SER A 39 -13.77 -1.14 7.76
N SER A 40 -13.58 -0.67 6.51
CA SER A 40 -14.56 0.15 5.78
C SER A 40 -15.91 -0.54 5.71
N LYS A 41 -15.94 -1.82 5.30
CA LYS A 41 -17.19 -2.58 5.16
C LYS A 41 -17.86 -2.93 6.49
N SER A 42 -17.08 -3.08 7.56
CA SER A 42 -17.59 -3.45 8.88
C SER A 42 -18.10 -2.25 9.69
N GLY A 43 -17.98 -1.02 9.17
CA GLY A 43 -18.40 0.19 9.87
C GLY A 43 -17.68 0.39 11.20
N ALA A 44 -16.37 0.06 11.25
CA ALA A 44 -15.58 0.15 12.47
C ALA A 44 -15.69 1.56 13.07
N ALA A 45 -16.30 1.66 14.25
CA ALA A 45 -16.53 2.91 14.96
C ALA A 45 -15.31 3.28 15.82
N ASP A 46 -14.13 3.31 15.21
CA ASP A 46 -12.86 3.70 15.87
C ASP A 46 -12.49 5.18 15.65
N GLY A 47 -13.39 5.95 15.03
CA GLY A 47 -13.18 7.36 14.72
C GLY A 47 -12.25 7.60 13.51
N ILE A 48 -11.87 6.55 12.77
CA ILE A 48 -11.01 6.64 11.59
C ILE A 48 -11.83 6.45 10.32
N ASN A 49 -11.69 7.37 9.37
CA ASN A 49 -12.37 7.26 8.07
C ASN A 49 -11.62 6.29 7.15
N HIS A 50 -11.99 5.02 7.19
CA HIS A 50 -11.37 3.96 6.39
C HIS A 50 -11.62 4.11 4.89
N ASP A 51 -12.77 4.67 4.49
CA ASP A 51 -13.09 4.92 3.09
C ASP A 51 -12.10 5.91 2.47
N ALA A 52 -11.81 7.01 3.17
CA ALA A 52 -10.83 7.99 2.71
C ALA A 52 -9.42 7.38 2.55
N HIS A 53 -9.04 6.47 3.44
CA HIS A 53 -7.76 5.75 3.35
C HIS A 53 -7.75 4.77 2.17
N LEU A 54 -8.84 4.03 1.94
CA LEU A 54 -8.98 3.12 0.81
C LEU A 54 -8.90 3.88 -0.52
N TRP A 55 -9.67 4.96 -0.67
CA TRP A 55 -9.63 5.82 -1.85
C TRP A 55 -8.27 6.49 -2.04
N GLY A 56 -7.63 6.93 -0.95
CA GLY A 56 -6.27 7.47 -1.00
C GLY A 56 -5.23 6.45 -1.49
N ALA A 57 -5.38 5.18 -1.12
CA ALA A 57 -4.55 4.09 -1.60
C ALA A 57 -4.77 3.81 -3.08
N LEU A 58 -6.04 3.66 -3.49
CA LEU A 58 -6.43 3.42 -4.89
C LEU A 58 -5.99 4.55 -5.81
N CYS A 59 -6.20 5.82 -5.42
CA CYS A 59 -5.72 6.97 -6.18
C CYS A 59 -4.19 6.99 -6.30
N GLY A 60 -3.46 6.60 -5.25
CA GLY A 60 -2.00 6.47 -5.31
C GLY A 60 -1.55 5.41 -6.32
N ILE A 61 -2.22 4.25 -6.35
CA ILE A 61 -1.94 3.18 -7.32
C ILE A 61 -2.28 3.64 -8.74
N ALA A 62 -3.46 4.23 -8.94
CA ALA A 62 -3.89 4.75 -10.24
C ALA A 62 -2.92 5.82 -10.76
N PHE A 63 -2.48 6.75 -9.89
CA PHE A 63 -1.49 7.76 -10.27
C PHE A 63 -0.15 7.15 -10.69
N ALA A 64 0.36 6.16 -9.95
CA ALA A 64 1.59 5.47 -10.32
C ALA A 64 1.45 4.73 -11.66
N LEU A 65 0.30 4.08 -11.90
CA LEU A 65 -0.01 3.42 -13.18
C LEU A 65 -0.11 4.40 -14.35
N LEU A 66 -0.64 5.61 -14.13
CA LEU A 66 -0.69 6.64 -15.16
C LEU A 66 0.72 7.14 -15.54
N LEU A 67 1.63 7.24 -14.57
CA LEU A 67 3.01 7.66 -14.81
C LEU A 67 3.87 6.55 -15.46
N GLU A 68 3.75 5.32 -14.96
CA GLU A 68 4.49 4.17 -15.46
C GLU A 68 3.54 2.96 -15.55
N PRO A 69 2.89 2.73 -16.71
CA PRO A 69 1.91 1.65 -16.87
C PRO A 69 2.47 0.25 -16.62
N MET A 70 3.78 0.06 -16.82
CA MET A 70 4.49 -1.19 -16.56
C MET A 70 4.99 -1.35 -15.12
N ILE A 71 4.64 -0.44 -14.21
CA ILE A 71 5.18 -0.43 -12.84
C ILE A 71 4.85 -1.71 -12.08
N LEU A 72 3.66 -2.30 -12.30
CA LEU A 72 3.31 -3.58 -11.69
C LEU A 72 4.26 -4.68 -12.16
N SER A 73 4.50 -4.81 -13.47
CA SER A 73 5.44 -5.79 -14.02
C SER A 73 6.87 -5.57 -13.52
N ARG A 74 7.28 -4.31 -13.33
CA ARG A 74 8.58 -3.97 -12.74
C ARG A 74 8.66 -4.38 -11.27
N VAL A 75 7.63 -4.10 -10.47
CA VAL A 75 7.53 -4.52 -9.06
C VAL A 75 7.57 -6.03 -8.95
N PHE A 76 6.77 -6.76 -9.75
CA PHE A 76 6.79 -8.22 -9.78
C PHE A 76 8.17 -8.78 -10.11
N ARG A 77 8.85 -8.23 -11.13
CA ARG A 77 10.23 -8.62 -11.45
C ARG A 77 11.22 -8.29 -10.34
N ASN A 78 11.07 -7.15 -9.67
CA ASN A 78 11.96 -6.76 -8.59
C ASN A 78 11.79 -7.64 -7.34
N ILE A 79 10.58 -8.13 -7.09
CA ILE A 79 10.28 -9.02 -5.96
C ILE A 79 10.63 -10.48 -6.28
N LEU A 80 10.34 -10.96 -7.49
CA LEU A 80 10.49 -12.37 -7.88
C LEU A 80 11.82 -12.72 -8.56
N GLY A 81 12.43 -11.76 -9.25
CA GLY A 81 13.67 -11.92 -10.01
C GLY A 81 14.91 -11.46 -9.25
N ASN A 82 14.81 -11.42 -7.91
CA ASN A 82 15.90 -11.11 -7.01
C ASN A 82 16.71 -12.38 -6.71
#